data_AF-A0A3N9XE92-F1
#
_entry.id   AF-A0A3N9XE92-F1
#
_cell.length_a   1.000
_cell.length_b   1.000
_cell.length_c   1.000
_cell.angle_alpha   90.00
_cell.angle_beta   90.00
_cell.angle_gamma   90.00
#
_symmetry.space_group_name_H-M   'P 1'
#
loop_
_entity.id
_entity.type
_entity.pdbx_description
1 polymer ?
#
loop_
_entity_poly.entity_id
_entity_poly.type
_entity_poly.pdbx_seq_one_letter_code
_entity_poly.pdbx_strand_id
1 'polypeptide(L)'
;MTSPAPTWPEIAARLRDSVSRCDRDTDLELSAGPRGIRLLVRREVVRVICPGHDEARLAALGWHRPTGDEGWWYEAARTPEQVERLSVLVTRTAAEVLTDEPGALSCQPVPPTTGPGPGVPPAARPGPAALSIDRPAPVEVPQVEAAPAGAAPTGAAPAEATPVDAEPAVVARLAAAVGQRDLPGYLGALAGATVCVPLSGEPAPDADFPWMVVGDATGAPLLPVFTSPGALAAFAGDGVPFVALPCADLFEDWPDSSWGLTVDPGSPRAVALAASALAALLTANVPTA
;
A
#
# COMPACT_ATOMS: atom_id res chain seq x y z
N MET A 1 38.38 14.68 21.65
CA MET A 1 38.32 13.97 20.36
C MET A 1 36.86 13.89 19.99
N THR A 2 36.41 14.75 19.08
CA THR A 2 35.01 14.76 18.62
C THR A 2 34.84 13.53 17.73
N SER A 3 33.95 12.60 18.10
CA SER A 3 33.64 11.46 17.24
C SER A 3 33.24 11.99 15.86
N PRO A 4 33.71 11.38 14.75
CA PRO A 4 33.29 11.79 13.42
C PRO A 4 31.76 11.72 13.33
N ALA A 5 31.17 12.70 12.66
CA ALA A 5 29.73 12.70 12.41
C ALA A 5 29.38 11.41 11.63
N PRO A 6 28.27 10.73 11.99
CA PRO A 6 27.86 9.52 11.31
C PRO A 6 27.57 9.83 9.84
N THR A 7 27.95 8.92 8.95
CA THR A 7 27.61 8.98 7.53
C THR A 7 26.24 8.34 7.26
N TRP A 8 25.62 8.68 6.14
CA TRP A 8 24.33 8.10 5.75
C TRP A 8 24.34 6.55 5.70
N PRO A 9 25.36 5.87 5.14
CA PRO A 9 25.44 4.41 5.19
C PRO A 9 25.52 3.86 6.63
N GLU A 10 26.21 4.55 7.54
CA GLU A 10 26.29 4.14 8.95
C GLU A 10 24.93 4.29 9.65
N ILE A 11 24.15 5.32 9.30
CA ILE A 11 22.78 5.49 9.82
C ILE A 11 21.89 4.35 9.30
N ALA A 12 21.97 4.01 8.01
CA ALA A 12 21.21 2.89 7.44
C ALA A 12 21.57 1.55 8.11
N ALA A 13 22.86 1.30 8.35
CA ALA A 13 23.32 0.09 9.05
C ALA A 13 22.82 0.05 10.50
N ARG A 14 22.88 1.17 11.23
CA ARG A 14 22.35 1.26 12.61
C ARG A 14 20.85 1.07 12.67
N LEU A 15 20.11 1.64 11.72
CA LEU A 15 18.66 1.48 11.63
C LEU A 15 18.29 0.01 11.40
N ARG A 16 18.95 -0.64 10.43
CA ARG A 16 18.79 -2.06 10.14
C ARG A 16 19.05 -2.92 11.37
N ASP A 17 20.17 -2.69 12.05
CA ASP A 17 20.52 -3.41 13.27
C ASP A 17 19.49 -3.21 14.37
N SER A 18 18.99 -1.98 14.54
CA SER A 18 17.99 -1.65 15.55
C SER A 18 16.68 -2.37 15.28
N VAL A 19 16.17 -2.29 14.04
CA VAL A 19 14.95 -2.98 13.60
C VAL A 19 15.11 -4.50 13.69
N SER A 20 16.29 -5.04 13.40
CA SER A 20 16.55 -6.49 13.46
C SER A 20 16.64 -7.01 14.90
N ARG A 21 17.09 -6.19 15.86
CA ARG A 21 17.18 -6.55 17.29
C ARG A 21 15.89 -6.34 18.09
N CYS A 22 14.86 -5.72 17.50
CA CYS A 22 13.58 -5.49 18.18
C CYS A 22 12.78 -6.79 18.37
N ASP A 23 12.91 -7.46 19.52
CA ASP A 23 12.13 -8.68 19.80
C ASP A 23 10.66 -8.44 20.20
N ARG A 24 10.26 -7.17 20.30
CA ARG A 24 8.91 -6.72 20.66
C ARG A 24 8.47 -5.57 19.77
N ASP A 25 7.15 -5.38 19.68
CA ASP A 25 6.56 -4.24 19.01
C ASP A 25 7.14 -2.94 19.59
N THR A 26 7.85 -2.19 18.73
CA THR A 26 8.62 -1.01 19.12
C THR A 26 8.36 0.07 18.08
N ASP A 27 7.98 1.25 18.51
CA ASP A 27 7.93 2.40 17.61
C ASP A 27 9.27 3.14 17.71
N LEU A 28 9.90 3.41 16.58
CA LEU A 28 11.11 4.22 16.47
C LEU A 28 10.75 5.53 15.77
N GLU A 29 11.27 6.65 16.25
CA GLU A 29 11.15 7.92 15.57
C GLU A 29 12.54 8.40 15.14
N LEU A 30 12.67 8.65 13.84
CA LEU A 30 13.80 9.34 13.25
C LEU A 30 13.40 10.79 13.06
N SER A 31 13.96 11.69 13.86
CA SER A 31 13.66 13.12 13.80
C SER A 31 14.89 13.98 13.53
N ALA A 32 14.68 15.05 12.77
CA ALA A 32 15.61 16.16 12.62
C ALA A 32 14.84 17.45 12.88
N GLY A 33 15.00 18.00 14.08
CA GLY A 33 14.23 19.18 14.52
C GLY A 33 12.72 18.91 14.55
N PRO A 34 11.87 19.71 13.86
CA PRO A 34 10.41 19.55 13.87
C PRO A 34 9.91 18.49 12.88
N ARG A 35 10.78 17.92 12.05
CA ARG A 35 10.41 16.91 11.05
C ARG A 35 10.81 15.53 11.56
N GLY A 36 9.94 14.54 11.35
CA GLY A 36 10.21 13.19 11.81
C GLY A 36 9.49 12.12 11.01
N ILE A 37 10.14 10.97 10.89
CA ILE A 37 9.61 9.74 10.30
C ILE A 37 9.43 8.74 11.43
N ARG A 38 8.28 8.07 11.48
CA ARG A 38 8.00 7.03 12.48
C ARG A 38 8.04 5.66 11.85
N LEU A 39 8.74 4.72 12.49
CA LEU A 39 8.78 3.32 12.13
C LEU A 39 8.05 2.54 13.21
N LEU A 40 6.93 1.95 12.84
CA LEU A 40 6.19 1.01 13.67
C LEU A 40 6.76 -0.38 13.40
N VAL A 41 7.74 -0.79 14.20
CA VAL A 41 8.32 -2.13 14.14
C VAL A 41 7.33 -3.06 14.83
N ARG A 42 6.74 -3.98 14.07
CA ARG A 42 5.92 -5.07 14.58
C ARG A 42 6.65 -6.38 14.40
N ARG A 43 6.10 -7.44 15.00
CA ARG A 43 6.73 -8.78 14.98
C ARG A 43 7.12 -9.26 13.57
N GLU A 44 6.22 -9.11 12.60
CA GLU A 44 6.39 -9.63 11.23
C GLU A 44 6.56 -8.53 10.17
N VAL A 45 6.18 -7.29 10.47
CA VAL A 45 6.19 -6.16 9.52
C VAL A 45 6.74 -4.89 10.14
N VAL A 46 7.31 -4.04 9.31
CA VAL A 46 7.75 -2.70 9.70
C VAL A 46 7.01 -1.70 8.81
N ARG A 47 6.10 -0.94 9.42
CA ARG A 47 5.40 0.15 8.74
C ARG A 47 6.12 1.45 9.05
N VAL A 48 6.42 2.24 8.03
CA VAL A 48 7.04 3.55 8.17
C VAL A 48 6.02 4.60 7.76
N ILE A 49 5.89 5.66 8.55
CA ILE A 49 5.00 6.78 8.30
C ILE A 49 5.84 8.06 8.24
N CYS A 50 5.77 8.75 7.11
CA CYS A 50 6.33 10.07 6.91
C CYS A 50 5.18 11.09 6.80
N PRO A 51 5.17 12.15 7.62
CA PRO A 51 4.34 13.31 7.37
C PRO A 51 4.65 13.86 5.97
N GLY A 52 3.66 14.40 5.25
CA GLY A 52 3.81 14.93 3.89
C GLY A 52 4.67 16.20 3.80
N HIS A 53 5.92 16.14 4.27
CA HIS A 53 6.87 17.24 4.27
C HIS A 53 7.29 17.64 2.85
N ASP A 54 7.46 16.66 1.96
CA ASP A 54 7.71 16.87 0.52
C ASP A 54 7.07 15.72 -0.28
N GLU A 55 5.80 15.91 -0.64
CA GLU A 55 4.98 14.89 -1.30
C GLU A 55 5.54 14.44 -2.66
N ALA A 56 6.17 15.35 -3.41
CA ALA A 56 6.72 15.04 -4.73
C ALA A 56 7.94 14.11 -4.63
N ARG A 57 8.83 14.38 -3.65
CA ARG A 57 9.97 13.49 -3.36
C ARG A 57 9.52 12.16 -2.78
N LEU A 58 8.54 12.14 -1.88
CA LEU A 58 8.02 10.90 -1.32
C LEU A 58 7.41 9.99 -2.41
N ALA A 59 6.65 10.57 -3.34
CA ALA A 59 6.13 9.83 -4.50
C ALA A 59 7.27 9.25 -5.37
N ALA A 60 8.31 10.05 -5.65
CA ALA A 60 9.44 9.60 -6.46
C ALA A 60 10.29 8.51 -5.78
N LEU A 61 10.30 8.49 -4.45
CA LEU A 61 11.01 7.49 -3.65
C LEU A 61 10.20 6.18 -3.47
N GLY A 62 8.99 6.09 -4.01
CA GLY A 62 8.15 4.88 -3.93
C GLY A 62 7.33 4.77 -2.64
N TRP A 63 7.07 5.89 -1.95
CA TRP A 63 6.17 5.88 -0.80
C TRP A 63 4.71 5.77 -1.26
N HIS A 64 3.90 5.06 -0.47
CA HIS A 64 2.47 4.94 -0.71
C HIS A 64 1.80 6.27 -0.34
N ARG A 65 0.92 6.71 -1.24
CA ARG A 65 0.19 7.97 -1.08
C ARG A 65 -0.75 7.86 0.12
N PRO A 66 -0.87 8.91 0.93
CA PRO A 66 -1.82 8.95 2.05
C PRO A 66 -3.26 8.72 1.56
N THR A 67 -4.00 7.84 2.24
CA THR A 67 -5.45 7.65 2.08
C THR A 67 -6.16 8.21 3.31
N GLY A 68 -6.87 9.34 3.15
CA GLY A 68 -7.54 10.02 4.28
C GLY A 68 -6.57 10.84 5.13
N ASP A 69 -6.67 10.74 6.46
CA ASP A 69 -5.84 11.48 7.43
C ASP A 69 -4.50 10.81 7.77
N GLU A 70 -4.20 9.64 7.17
CA GLU A 70 -2.90 8.98 7.37
C GLU A 70 -1.79 9.69 6.58
N GLY A 71 -0.56 9.70 7.09
CA GLY A 71 0.61 10.21 6.36
C GLY A 71 1.07 9.30 5.22
N TRP A 72 2.08 9.73 4.46
CA TRP A 72 2.74 8.87 3.48
C TRP A 72 3.33 7.66 4.19
N TRP A 73 3.18 6.47 3.61
CA TRP A 73 3.61 5.26 4.30
C TRP A 73 4.34 4.26 3.40
N TYR A 74 5.11 3.40 4.02
CA TYR A 74 5.80 2.29 3.36
C TYR A 74 5.79 1.11 4.31
N GLU A 75 5.51 -0.09 3.82
CA GLU A 75 5.50 -1.29 4.63
C GLU A 75 6.43 -2.33 4.04
N ALA A 76 7.20 -2.99 4.91
CA ALA A 76 8.08 -4.08 4.52
C ALA A 76 7.98 -5.22 5.52
N ALA A 77 8.08 -6.45 5.01
CA ALA A 77 8.24 -7.63 5.86
C ALA A 77 9.55 -7.53 6.65
N ARG A 78 9.59 -8.16 7.83
CA ARG A 78 10.77 -8.15 8.70
C ARG A 78 11.85 -9.16 8.29
N THR A 79 11.97 -9.43 6.99
CA THR A 79 13.06 -10.28 6.45
C THR A 79 14.35 -9.47 6.32
N PRO A 80 15.54 -10.10 6.40
CA PRO A 80 16.82 -9.38 6.36
C PRO A 80 16.97 -8.48 5.12
N GLU A 81 16.56 -8.99 3.96
CA GLU A 81 16.61 -8.29 2.67
C GLU A 81 15.66 -7.09 2.63
N GLN A 82 14.46 -7.24 3.16
CA GLN A 82 13.44 -6.19 3.19
C GLN A 82 13.79 -5.11 4.23
N VAL A 83 14.34 -5.50 5.38
CA VAL A 83 14.84 -4.56 6.39
C VAL A 83 16.05 -3.78 5.86
N GLU A 84 16.92 -4.40 5.06
CA GLU A 84 18.00 -3.69 4.38
C GLU A 84 17.47 -2.64 3.39
N ARG A 85 16.55 -3.02 2.50
CA ARG A 85 15.91 -2.08 1.56
C ARG A 85 15.17 -0.96 2.28
N LEU A 86 14.38 -1.28 3.30
CA LEU A 86 13.68 -0.31 4.13
C LEU A 86 14.65 0.66 4.80
N SER A 87 15.76 0.16 5.35
CA SER A 87 16.75 1.02 6.01
C SER A 87 17.39 2.00 5.03
N VAL A 88 17.68 1.56 3.80
CA VAL A 88 18.17 2.44 2.73
C VAL A 88 17.12 3.47 2.32
N LEU A 89 15.86 3.05 2.13
CA LEU A 89 14.75 3.94 1.78
C LEU A 89 14.53 5.03 2.85
N VAL A 90 14.44 4.64 4.12
CA VAL A 90 14.21 5.56 5.24
C VAL A 90 15.37 6.54 5.37
N THR A 91 16.60 6.06 5.22
CA THR A 91 17.80 6.90 5.32
C THR A 91 17.88 7.88 4.14
N ARG A 92 17.55 7.45 2.93
CA ARG A 92 17.47 8.32 1.75
C ARG A 92 16.35 9.35 1.90
N THR A 93 15.20 8.95 2.42
CA THR A 93 14.10 9.87 2.71
C THR A 93 14.49 10.88 3.77
N ALA A 94 15.21 10.46 4.82
CA ALA A 94 15.73 11.36 5.84
C ALA A 94 16.69 12.39 5.25
N ALA A 95 17.58 11.96 4.35
CA ALA A 95 18.51 12.85 3.65
C ALA A 95 17.80 13.87 2.74
N GLU A 96 16.77 13.44 2.02
CA GLU A 96 16.10 14.30 1.03
C GLU A 96 14.99 15.18 1.62
N VAL A 97 14.39 14.78 2.74
CA VAL A 97 13.15 15.37 3.28
C VAL A 97 13.34 15.95 4.69
N LEU A 98 14.17 15.33 5.54
CA LEU A 98 14.35 15.76 6.92
C LEU A 98 15.55 16.71 7.09
N THR A 99 16.74 16.32 6.63
CA THR A 99 17.99 17.08 6.80
C THR A 99 19.08 16.61 5.85
N ASP A 100 19.91 17.51 5.35
CA ASP A 100 21.14 17.18 4.61
C ASP A 100 22.29 16.75 5.54
N GLU A 101 22.21 17.08 6.83
CA GLU A 101 23.22 16.77 7.84
C GLU A 101 22.89 15.48 8.61
N PRO A 102 23.64 14.38 8.44
CA PRO A 102 23.34 13.11 9.10
C PRO A 102 23.53 13.17 10.63
N GLY A 103 24.40 14.05 11.12
CA GLY A 103 24.61 14.26 12.56
C GLY A 103 23.44 14.95 13.28
N ALA A 104 22.51 15.55 12.54
CA ALA A 104 21.30 16.17 13.09
C ALA A 104 20.16 15.17 13.30
N LEU A 105 20.30 13.93 12.81
CA LEU A 105 19.30 12.88 13.00
C LEU A 105 19.39 12.26 14.37
N SER A 106 18.27 12.29 15.08
CA SER A 106 18.06 11.51 16.29
C SER A 106 17.17 10.31 15.96
N CYS A 107 17.60 9.11 16.35
CA CYS A 107 16.79 7.91 16.30
C CYS A 107 16.49 7.51 17.75
N GLN A 108 15.23 7.55 18.17
CA GLN A 108 14.83 7.21 19.53
C GLN A 108 13.61 6.27 19.51
N PRO A 109 13.54 5.28 20.41
CA PRO A 109 12.33 4.53 20.62
C PRO A 109 11.27 5.43 21.26
N VAL A 110 10.08 5.47 20.66
CA VAL A 110 8.92 6.23 21.15
C VAL A 110 7.89 5.22 21.65
N PRO A 111 7.21 5.48 22.78
CA PRO A 111 6.10 4.62 23.21
C PRO A 111 5.01 4.57 22.12
N PRO A 112 4.41 3.41 21.84
CA PRO A 112 3.42 3.29 20.79
C PRO A 112 2.25 4.21 21.08
N THR A 113 1.96 5.10 20.14
CA THR A 113 0.89 6.09 20.31
C THR A 113 -0.44 5.41 20.03
N THR A 114 -1.05 4.81 21.05
CA THR A 114 -2.50 4.56 21.06
C THR A 114 -3.19 5.92 20.95
N GLY A 115 -4.18 6.06 20.07
CA GLY A 115 -4.93 7.31 19.82
C GLY A 115 -5.50 7.98 21.10
N PRO A 116 -6.05 9.20 20.96
CA PRO A 116 -6.19 10.16 22.05
C PRO A 116 -7.10 9.65 23.16
N GLY A 117 -6.50 9.21 24.27
CA GLY A 117 -7.18 9.16 25.56
C GLY A 117 -7.45 10.60 26.05
N PRO A 118 -8.57 10.87 26.74
CA PRO A 118 -8.85 12.18 27.29
C PRO A 118 -7.70 12.60 28.21
N GLY A 119 -7.26 13.84 28.02
CA GLY A 119 -5.94 14.31 28.44
C GLY A 119 -5.56 14.04 29.89
N VAL A 120 -4.29 13.70 30.07
CA VAL A 120 -3.58 14.05 31.29
C VAL A 120 -2.75 15.30 30.98
N PRO A 121 -3.18 16.51 31.40
CA PRO A 121 -2.28 17.65 31.38
C PRO A 121 -1.09 17.36 32.33
N PRO A 122 0.14 17.81 32.03
CA PRO A 122 1.20 17.83 33.02
C PRO A 122 0.73 18.66 34.21
N ALA A 123 0.92 18.12 35.42
CA ALA A 123 0.45 18.67 36.68
C ALA A 123 0.85 20.16 36.86
N ALA A 124 -0.06 21.05 36.50
CA ALA A 124 -0.03 22.46 36.89
C ALA A 124 -0.74 22.60 38.24
N ARG A 125 -0.04 23.25 39.18
CA ARG A 125 -0.45 23.51 40.56
C ARG A 125 -1.82 24.19 40.66
N PRO A 126 -2.59 23.95 41.74
CA PRO A 126 -3.91 24.56 41.93
C PRO A 126 -3.81 26.02 42.38
N GLY A 127 -4.56 26.90 41.72
CA GLY A 127 -4.87 28.27 42.14
C GLY A 127 -6.29 28.64 41.66
N PRO A 128 -7.14 29.29 42.49
CA PRO A 128 -8.60 29.28 42.28
C PRO A 128 -9.17 30.50 41.56
N ALA A 129 -10.42 30.33 41.08
CA ALA A 129 -11.43 31.33 40.70
C ALA A 129 -11.18 32.08 39.35
N ALA A 130 -12.16 32.41 38.51
CA ALA A 130 -13.60 32.54 38.69
C ALA A 130 -14.37 32.41 37.36
N LEU A 131 -15.62 31.98 37.48
CA LEU A 131 -16.85 32.34 36.75
C LEU A 131 -16.74 33.17 35.46
N SER A 132 -17.41 32.68 34.39
CA SER A 132 -18.47 33.44 33.71
C SER A 132 -19.32 32.53 32.83
N ILE A 133 -20.62 32.54 33.11
CA ILE A 133 -21.71 32.00 32.29
C ILE A 133 -22.17 33.17 31.43
N ASP A 134 -22.27 33.00 30.11
CA ASP A 134 -23.31 33.69 29.34
C ASP A 134 -23.63 32.94 28.02
N ARG A 135 -24.92 32.74 27.81
CA ARG A 135 -25.66 32.26 26.61
C ARG A 135 -26.69 33.40 26.36
N PRO A 136 -27.28 33.67 25.17
CA PRO A 136 -27.43 32.74 24.05
C PRO A 136 -27.58 33.30 22.59
N ALA A 137 -27.80 32.35 21.66
CA ALA A 137 -28.77 32.35 20.53
C ALA A 137 -28.28 32.75 19.10
N PRO A 138 -29.08 32.47 18.04
CA PRO A 138 -28.85 31.46 16.99
C PRO A 138 -28.79 32.11 15.58
N VAL A 139 -29.22 31.40 14.51
CA VAL A 139 -29.42 31.86 13.10
C VAL A 139 -28.15 31.60 12.23
N GLU A 140 -28.13 31.00 11.03
CA GLU A 140 -29.12 30.63 10.01
C GLU A 140 -28.57 29.48 9.15
N VAL A 141 -29.46 28.61 8.66
CA VAL A 141 -29.26 27.72 7.51
C VAL A 141 -29.46 28.52 6.22
N PRO A 142 -28.72 28.20 5.13
CA PRO A 142 -29.39 28.14 3.84
C PRO A 142 -29.11 26.83 3.11
N GLN A 143 -30.21 26.12 2.83
CA GLN A 143 -30.33 25.12 1.77
C GLN A 143 -30.60 25.86 0.45
N VAL A 144 -29.95 25.44 -0.65
CA VAL A 144 -30.40 25.64 -2.04
C VAL A 144 -29.89 24.41 -2.80
N GLU A 145 -30.70 23.36 -2.99
CA GLU A 145 -31.73 23.16 -4.02
C GLU A 145 -31.17 22.54 -5.31
N ALA A 146 -31.89 21.52 -5.77
CA ALA A 146 -31.50 20.54 -6.77
C ALA A 146 -32.15 20.80 -8.14
N ALA A 147 -31.50 20.22 -9.15
CA ALA A 147 -32.04 19.71 -10.43
C ALA A 147 -32.31 20.75 -11.55
N PRO A 148 -32.55 20.35 -12.83
CA PRO A 148 -32.53 19.01 -13.45
C PRO A 148 -31.83 18.98 -14.85
N ALA A 149 -32.07 17.90 -15.60
CA ALA A 149 -31.88 17.66 -17.05
C ALA A 149 -30.59 16.89 -17.42
N GLY A 150 -30.63 15.79 -18.17
CA GLY A 150 -31.73 15.10 -18.84
C GLY A 150 -31.17 14.22 -19.97
N ALA A 151 -31.89 13.14 -20.27
CA ALA A 151 -31.86 12.34 -21.49
C ALA A 151 -30.69 11.35 -21.73
N ALA A 152 -31.04 10.07 -21.60
CA ALA A 152 -30.50 8.99 -22.43
C ALA A 152 -30.81 9.22 -23.92
N PRO A 153 -30.11 8.51 -24.82
CA PRO A 153 -30.85 7.68 -25.75
C PRO A 153 -30.34 6.23 -25.79
N THR A 154 -31.31 5.32 -25.79
CA THR A 154 -31.18 3.94 -26.28
C THR A 154 -31.16 3.97 -27.81
N GLY A 155 -30.19 3.27 -28.42
CA GLY A 155 -30.17 2.95 -29.85
C GLY A 155 -29.21 1.79 -30.11
N ALA A 156 -29.74 0.64 -30.50
CA ALA A 156 -29.02 -0.61 -30.68
C ALA A 156 -28.46 -0.80 -32.11
N ALA A 157 -27.17 -1.19 -32.17
CA ALA A 157 -26.46 -2.11 -33.10
C ALA A 157 -26.45 -1.86 -34.64
N PRO A 158 -25.55 -2.48 -35.45
CA PRO A 158 -24.40 -3.37 -35.16
C PRO A 158 -23.05 -3.01 -35.86
N ALA A 159 -21.99 -3.67 -35.39
CA ALA A 159 -20.75 -4.07 -36.12
C ALA A 159 -19.80 -3.00 -36.71
N GLU A 160 -18.64 -2.82 -36.06
CA GLU A 160 -17.34 -3.26 -36.60
C GLU A 160 -16.32 -3.35 -35.46
N ALA A 161 -15.64 -4.50 -35.36
CA ALA A 161 -14.71 -4.81 -34.28
C ALA A 161 -13.36 -4.13 -34.52
N THR A 162 -13.01 -3.18 -33.66
CA THR A 162 -11.63 -2.69 -33.49
C THR A 162 -11.15 -3.04 -32.08
N PRO A 163 -10.04 -3.79 -31.91
CA PRO A 163 -9.56 -4.20 -30.60
C PRO A 163 -8.68 -3.09 -29.99
N VAL A 164 -9.29 -2.04 -29.42
CA VAL A 164 -8.57 -1.04 -28.60
C VAL A 164 -9.36 -0.58 -27.34
N ASP A 165 -10.65 -0.90 -27.20
CA ASP A 165 -11.50 -0.48 -26.04
C ASP A 165 -11.60 -1.50 -24.88
N ALA A 166 -10.77 -2.54 -24.85
CA ALA A 166 -10.91 -3.65 -23.89
C ALA A 166 -10.42 -3.32 -22.46
N GLU A 167 -9.41 -2.45 -22.30
CA GLU A 167 -8.81 -2.11 -21.00
C GLU A 167 -9.75 -1.35 -20.03
N PRO A 168 -10.49 -0.30 -20.44
CA PRO A 168 -11.37 0.43 -19.51
C PRO A 168 -12.59 -0.40 -19.08
N ALA A 169 -13.07 -1.33 -19.91
CA ALA A 169 -14.24 -2.14 -19.64
C ALA A 169 -13.98 -3.19 -18.54
N VAL A 170 -12.82 -3.85 -18.56
CA VAL A 170 -12.43 -4.80 -17.50
C VAL A 170 -12.24 -4.06 -16.17
N VAL A 171 -11.53 -2.94 -16.18
CA VAL A 171 -11.28 -2.11 -14.99
C VAL A 171 -12.60 -1.62 -14.36
N ALA A 172 -13.57 -1.22 -15.18
CA ALA A 172 -14.89 -0.82 -14.71
C ALA A 172 -15.69 -1.99 -14.11
N ARG A 173 -15.62 -3.20 -14.72
CA ARG A 173 -16.26 -4.40 -14.18
C ARG A 173 -15.67 -4.81 -12.83
N LEU A 174 -14.34 -4.78 -12.71
CA LEU A 174 -13.66 -5.07 -11.43
C LEU A 174 -14.05 -4.06 -10.35
N ALA A 175 -14.10 -2.76 -10.68
CA ALA A 175 -14.57 -1.74 -9.73
C ALA A 175 -16.03 -1.97 -9.31
N ALA A 176 -16.91 -2.31 -10.25
CA ALA A 176 -18.32 -2.59 -9.98
C ALA A 176 -18.49 -3.84 -9.11
N ALA A 177 -17.70 -4.88 -9.34
CA ALA A 177 -17.71 -6.11 -8.54
C ALA A 177 -17.22 -5.86 -7.11
N VAL A 178 -16.15 -5.06 -6.93
CA VAL A 178 -15.69 -4.62 -5.59
C VAL A 178 -16.77 -3.83 -4.87
N GLY A 179 -17.41 -2.86 -5.55
CA GLY A 179 -18.50 -2.07 -4.98
C GLY A 179 -19.71 -2.90 -4.54
N GLN A 180 -20.00 -4.00 -5.26
CA GLN A 180 -21.08 -4.94 -4.95
C GLN A 180 -20.65 -6.07 -3.99
N ARG A 181 -19.37 -6.14 -3.62
CA ARG A 181 -18.77 -7.28 -2.89
C ARG A 181 -19.00 -8.63 -3.59
N ASP A 182 -19.03 -8.60 -4.91
CA ASP A 182 -19.25 -9.78 -5.76
C ASP A 182 -17.89 -10.41 -6.15
N LEU A 183 -17.35 -11.23 -5.25
CA LEU A 183 -16.09 -11.96 -5.49
C LEU A 183 -16.16 -12.94 -6.68
N PRO A 184 -17.25 -13.72 -6.87
CA PRO A 184 -17.42 -14.53 -8.07
C PRO A 184 -17.40 -13.69 -9.36
N GLY A 185 -18.18 -12.60 -9.41
CA GLY A 185 -18.20 -11.70 -10.56
C GLY A 185 -16.86 -10.98 -10.78
N TYR A 186 -16.11 -10.70 -9.72
CA TYR A 186 -14.76 -10.17 -9.82
C TYR A 186 -13.81 -11.15 -10.51
N LEU A 187 -13.80 -12.42 -10.08
CA LEU A 187 -12.97 -13.46 -10.70
C LEU A 187 -13.41 -13.77 -12.13
N GLY A 188 -14.72 -13.78 -12.41
CA GLY A 188 -15.23 -13.94 -13.78
C GLY A 188 -14.81 -12.79 -14.70
N ALA A 189 -14.84 -11.56 -14.21
CA ALA A 189 -14.35 -10.40 -14.96
C ALA A 189 -12.83 -10.45 -15.18
N LEU A 190 -12.07 -10.92 -14.19
CA LEU A 190 -10.62 -11.07 -14.26
C LEU A 190 -10.20 -12.19 -15.20
N ALA A 191 -10.88 -13.34 -15.17
CA ALA A 191 -10.62 -14.48 -16.06
C ALA A 191 -10.74 -14.10 -17.54
N GLY A 192 -11.63 -13.15 -17.87
CA GLY A 192 -11.79 -12.63 -19.23
C GLY A 192 -10.76 -11.56 -19.65
N ALA A 193 -9.78 -11.25 -18.80
CA ALA A 193 -8.77 -10.22 -19.06
C ALA A 193 -7.39 -10.80 -19.33
N THR A 194 -6.57 -10.04 -20.06
CA THR A 194 -5.11 -10.25 -20.07
C THR A 194 -4.52 -9.59 -18.83
N VAL A 195 -3.65 -10.32 -18.14
CA VAL A 195 -3.00 -9.85 -16.92
C VAL A 195 -1.49 -9.89 -17.07
N CYS A 196 -0.82 -8.96 -16.39
CA CYS A 196 0.63 -8.91 -16.28
C CYS A 196 1.05 -9.53 -14.96
N VAL A 197 1.97 -10.49 -15.00
CA VAL A 197 2.50 -11.15 -13.80
C VAL A 197 4.01 -10.95 -13.76
N PRO A 198 4.53 -10.32 -12.68
CA PRO A 198 5.95 -10.03 -12.58
C PRO A 198 6.77 -11.30 -12.30
N LEU A 199 8.02 -11.25 -12.74
CA LEU A 199 9.00 -12.32 -12.59
C LEU A 199 10.15 -11.88 -11.68
N SER A 200 10.73 -12.84 -10.97
CA SER A 200 11.92 -12.66 -10.13
C SER A 200 13.22 -12.64 -10.95
N GLY A 201 13.16 -12.97 -12.25
CA GLY A 201 14.29 -12.97 -13.18
C GLY A 201 13.84 -13.38 -14.60
N GLU A 202 14.76 -13.40 -15.56
CA GLU A 202 14.46 -13.89 -16.91
C GLU A 202 14.17 -15.40 -16.95
N PRO A 203 13.15 -15.85 -17.72
CA PRO A 203 12.87 -17.27 -17.86
C PRO A 203 13.99 -17.98 -18.63
N ALA A 204 14.46 -19.10 -18.08
CA ALA A 204 15.43 -19.98 -18.71
C ALA A 204 14.75 -21.29 -19.15
N PRO A 205 15.14 -21.89 -20.29
CA PRO A 205 14.43 -23.03 -20.87
C PRO A 205 14.44 -24.30 -20.01
N ASP A 206 15.43 -24.45 -19.11
CA ASP A 206 15.62 -25.63 -18.26
C ASP A 206 15.36 -25.35 -16.77
N ALA A 207 14.72 -24.22 -16.44
CA ALA A 207 14.43 -23.83 -15.05
C ALA A 207 12.93 -23.64 -14.81
N ASP A 208 12.52 -23.77 -13.54
CA ASP A 208 11.16 -23.41 -13.13
C ASP A 208 10.89 -21.94 -13.48
N PHE A 209 9.65 -21.68 -13.90
CA PHE A 209 9.26 -20.34 -14.30
C PHE A 209 9.40 -19.39 -13.10
N PRO A 210 10.17 -18.28 -13.21
CA PRO A 210 10.59 -17.49 -12.05
C PRO A 210 9.50 -16.52 -11.61
N TRP A 211 8.33 -17.04 -11.21
CA TRP A 211 7.23 -16.23 -10.68
C TRP A 211 7.71 -15.39 -9.49
N MET A 212 7.32 -14.13 -9.45
CA MET A 212 7.47 -13.31 -8.25
C MET A 212 6.31 -13.61 -7.30
N VAL A 213 6.61 -14.02 -6.07
CA VAL A 213 5.60 -14.31 -5.04
C VAL A 213 5.76 -13.31 -3.90
N VAL A 214 4.64 -12.84 -3.37
CA VAL A 214 4.58 -11.91 -2.23
C VAL A 214 3.87 -12.57 -1.05
N GLY A 215 4.13 -12.12 0.17
CA GLY A 215 3.42 -12.61 1.35
C GLY A 215 2.14 -11.83 1.61
N ASP A 216 1.07 -12.50 2.04
CA ASP A 216 -0.06 -11.84 2.68
C ASP A 216 0.28 -11.37 4.10
N ALA A 217 -0.67 -10.80 4.84
CA ALA A 217 -0.47 -10.33 6.21
C ALA A 217 -0.06 -11.44 7.21
N THR A 218 -0.28 -12.71 6.85
CA THR A 218 0.11 -13.89 7.62
C THR A 218 1.41 -14.53 7.11
N GLY A 219 1.98 -14.00 6.03
CA GLY A 219 3.14 -14.56 5.33
C GLY A 219 2.80 -15.70 4.36
N ALA A 220 1.51 -15.96 4.09
CA ALA A 220 1.11 -16.95 3.11
C ALA A 220 1.44 -16.45 1.68
N PRO A 221 1.94 -17.33 0.80
CA PRO A 221 2.36 -16.94 -0.53
C PRO A 221 1.16 -16.50 -1.38
N LEU A 222 1.29 -15.36 -2.04
CA LEU A 222 0.34 -14.81 -3.01
C LEU A 222 1.08 -14.51 -4.32
N LEU A 223 0.47 -14.91 -5.43
CA LEU A 223 0.91 -14.47 -6.76
C LEU A 223 0.29 -13.10 -7.05
N PRO A 224 1.10 -12.03 -7.23
CA PRO A 224 0.61 -10.73 -7.63
C PRO A 224 0.31 -10.71 -9.13
N VAL A 225 -0.89 -10.25 -9.47
CA VAL A 225 -1.40 -10.17 -10.83
C VAL A 225 -1.89 -8.76 -11.08
N PHE A 226 -1.50 -8.17 -12.22
CA PHE A 226 -1.81 -6.79 -12.55
C PHE A 226 -2.70 -6.71 -13.77
N THR A 227 -3.74 -5.88 -13.71
CA THR A 227 -4.65 -5.67 -14.83
C THR A 227 -4.10 -4.71 -15.87
N SER A 228 -2.94 -4.07 -15.59
CA SER A 228 -2.23 -3.22 -16.55
C SER A 228 -0.74 -3.18 -16.28
N PRO A 229 0.11 -2.95 -17.30
CA PRO A 229 1.55 -2.72 -17.11
C PRO A 229 1.86 -1.52 -16.23
N GLY A 230 1.02 -0.48 -16.26
CA GLY A 230 1.17 0.70 -15.40
C GLY A 230 0.99 0.38 -13.92
N ALA A 231 0.03 -0.49 -13.57
CA ALA A 231 -0.15 -0.97 -12.21
C ALA A 231 1.03 -1.84 -11.75
N LEU A 232 1.57 -2.68 -12.66
CA LEU A 232 2.77 -3.46 -12.39
C LEU A 232 3.98 -2.56 -12.14
N ALA A 233 4.24 -1.58 -13.00
CA ALA A 233 5.35 -0.65 -12.85
C ALA A 233 5.23 0.19 -11.57
N ALA A 234 4.02 0.59 -11.19
CA ALA A 234 3.77 1.29 -9.93
C ALA A 234 4.07 0.42 -8.70
N PHE A 235 3.89 -0.91 -8.79
CA PHE A 235 4.15 -1.85 -7.69
C PHE A 235 5.61 -2.30 -7.63
N ALA A 236 6.18 -2.74 -8.75
CA ALA A 236 7.47 -3.40 -8.81
C ALA A 236 8.61 -2.48 -9.29
N GLY A 237 8.29 -1.30 -9.84
CA GLY A 237 9.21 -0.40 -10.50
C GLY A 237 9.30 -0.62 -12.01
N ASP A 238 9.89 0.35 -12.71
CA ASP A 238 10.14 0.24 -14.15
C ASP A 238 11.19 -0.84 -14.48
N GLY A 239 10.98 -1.53 -15.60
CA GLY A 239 11.94 -2.52 -16.12
C GLY A 239 11.89 -3.89 -15.43
N VAL A 240 10.91 -4.13 -14.56
CA VAL A 240 10.68 -5.47 -14.00
C VAL A 240 10.23 -6.43 -15.11
N PRO A 241 10.88 -7.59 -15.26
CA PRO A 241 10.45 -8.59 -16.22
C PRO A 241 9.05 -9.08 -15.84
N PHE A 242 8.17 -9.19 -16.83
CA PHE A 242 6.81 -9.68 -16.63
C PHE A 242 6.36 -10.51 -17.83
N VAL A 243 5.37 -11.35 -17.60
CA VAL A 243 4.63 -12.04 -18.66
C VAL A 243 3.22 -11.48 -18.72
N ALA A 244 2.72 -11.24 -19.93
CA ALA A 244 1.33 -10.92 -20.18
C ALA A 244 0.63 -12.16 -20.74
N LEU A 245 -0.40 -12.64 -20.05
CA LEU A 245 -1.15 -13.84 -20.43
C LEU A 245 -2.64 -13.69 -20.14
N PRO A 246 -3.52 -14.43 -20.83
CA PRO A 246 -4.92 -14.54 -20.43
C PRO A 246 -5.02 -15.05 -18.99
N CYS A 247 -5.80 -14.39 -18.14
CA CYS A 247 -5.93 -14.80 -16.75
C CYS A 247 -6.66 -16.13 -16.60
N ALA A 248 -7.51 -16.50 -17.56
CA ALA A 248 -8.12 -17.83 -17.63
C ALA A 248 -7.05 -18.93 -17.70
N ASP A 249 -6.06 -18.80 -18.59
CA ASP A 249 -4.97 -19.76 -18.74
C ASP A 249 -4.16 -19.87 -17.43
N LEU A 250 -3.91 -18.74 -16.75
CA LEU A 250 -3.25 -18.73 -15.45
C LEU A 250 -4.06 -19.47 -14.38
N PHE A 251 -5.40 -19.35 -14.38
CA PHE A 251 -6.26 -20.06 -13.43
C PHE A 251 -6.36 -21.56 -13.71
N GLU A 252 -6.31 -21.95 -14.99
CA GLU A 252 -6.30 -23.37 -15.38
C GLU A 252 -4.98 -24.06 -15.04
N ASP A 253 -3.85 -23.39 -15.29
CA ASP A 253 -2.50 -23.87 -15.01
C ASP A 253 -1.86 -23.08 -13.85
N TRP A 254 -2.56 -23.08 -12.71
CA TRP A 254 -2.12 -22.30 -11.56
C TRP A 254 -0.76 -22.83 -11.04
N PRO A 255 0.29 -21.98 -10.92
CA PRO A 255 1.67 -22.45 -10.73
C PRO A 255 1.89 -23.30 -9.48
N ASP A 256 1.21 -22.97 -8.38
CA ASP A 256 1.29 -23.72 -7.13
C ASP A 256 -0.02 -23.58 -6.35
N SER A 257 -0.68 -24.71 -6.09
CA SER A 257 -1.96 -24.78 -5.38
C SER A 257 -1.94 -24.24 -3.94
N SER A 258 -0.76 -24.08 -3.33
CA SER A 258 -0.58 -23.48 -2.02
C SER A 258 -0.55 -21.95 -2.05
N TRP A 259 -0.46 -21.34 -3.23
CA TRP A 259 -0.41 -19.88 -3.40
C TRP A 259 -1.81 -19.31 -3.57
N GLY A 260 -2.06 -18.20 -2.91
CA GLY A 260 -3.21 -17.35 -3.17
C GLY A 260 -2.97 -16.36 -4.31
N LEU A 261 -3.95 -15.50 -4.55
CA LEU A 261 -3.94 -14.48 -5.59
C LEU A 261 -4.00 -13.10 -4.94
N THR A 262 -3.22 -12.13 -5.42
CA THR A 262 -3.48 -10.72 -5.17
C THR A 262 -3.54 -9.95 -6.47
N VAL A 263 -4.61 -9.16 -6.65
CA VAL A 263 -4.89 -8.45 -7.89
C VAL A 263 -4.67 -6.97 -7.67
N ASP A 264 -3.87 -6.33 -8.53
CA ASP A 264 -3.47 -4.93 -8.45
C ASP A 264 -3.18 -4.47 -7.00
N PRO A 265 -2.25 -5.14 -6.28
CA PRO A 265 -1.90 -4.77 -4.92
C PRO A 265 -1.51 -3.29 -4.85
N GLY A 266 -2.06 -2.58 -3.86
CA GLY A 266 -1.89 -1.13 -3.71
C GLY A 266 -2.89 -0.27 -4.49
N SER A 267 -3.81 -0.87 -5.26
CA SER A 267 -4.90 -0.17 -5.94
C SER A 267 -6.20 -0.16 -5.12
N PRO A 268 -7.14 0.78 -5.36
CA PRO A 268 -8.46 0.75 -4.72
C PRO A 268 -9.34 -0.43 -5.16
N ARG A 269 -8.91 -1.19 -6.19
CA ARG A 269 -9.56 -2.41 -6.68
C ARG A 269 -8.85 -3.68 -6.18
N ALA A 270 -7.91 -3.52 -5.27
CA ALA A 270 -7.10 -4.62 -4.79
C ALA A 270 -7.95 -5.69 -4.11
N VAL A 271 -7.75 -6.94 -4.52
CA VAL A 271 -8.36 -8.10 -3.91
C VAL A 271 -7.25 -9.11 -3.62
N ALA A 272 -7.17 -9.55 -2.38
CA ALA A 272 -6.29 -10.64 -1.97
C ALA A 272 -7.15 -11.85 -1.55
N LEU A 273 -6.84 -13.00 -2.12
CA LEU A 273 -7.50 -14.27 -1.86
C LEU A 273 -6.45 -15.27 -1.40
N ALA A 274 -6.62 -15.83 -0.21
CA ALA A 274 -5.83 -16.98 0.22
C ALA A 274 -6.08 -18.18 -0.71
N ALA A 275 -5.12 -19.11 -0.79
CA ALA A 275 -5.17 -20.27 -1.68
C ALA A 275 -6.49 -21.06 -1.57
N SER A 276 -6.98 -21.31 -0.35
CA SER A 276 -8.23 -22.03 -0.12
C SER A 276 -9.46 -21.29 -0.64
N ALA A 277 -9.50 -19.97 -0.50
CA ALA A 277 -10.58 -19.12 -1.00
C ALA A 277 -10.55 -19.04 -2.53
N LEU A 278 -9.36 -18.91 -3.12
CA LEU A 278 -9.16 -18.95 -4.56
C LEU A 278 -9.65 -20.28 -5.15
N ALA A 279 -9.20 -21.42 -4.60
CA ALA A 279 -9.61 -22.74 -5.06
C ALA A 279 -11.13 -22.94 -4.98
N ALA A 280 -11.76 -22.51 -3.88
CA ALA A 280 -13.21 -22.58 -3.73
C ALA A 280 -13.95 -21.74 -4.78
N LEU A 281 -13.47 -20.52 -5.04
CA LEU A 281 -14.09 -19.63 -6.01
C LEU A 281 -13.84 -20.06 -7.46
N LEU A 282 -12.67 -20.62 -7.79
CA LEU A 282 -12.40 -21.18 -9.11
C LEU A 282 -13.32 -22.38 -9.38
N THR A 283 -13.49 -23.26 -8.39
CA THR A 283 -14.44 -24.39 -8.47
C THR A 283 -15.87 -23.91 -8.67
N ALA A 284 -16.27 -22.83 -7.99
CA ALA A 284 -17.62 -22.26 -8.10
C ALA A 284 -17.86 -21.50 -9.43
N ASN A 285 -16.79 -21.00 -10.06
CA ASN A 285 -16.86 -20.27 -11.34
C ASN A 285 -16.68 -21.18 -12.57
N VAL A 286 -16.47 -22.48 -12.41
CA VAL A 286 -16.49 -23.40 -13.55
C VAL A 286 -17.87 -23.31 -14.19
N PRO A 287 -17.98 -22.86 -15.46
CA PRO A 287 -19.27 -22.77 -16.12
C PRO A 287 -19.88 -24.17 -16.16
N THR A 288 -21.06 -24.31 -15.58
CA THR A 288 -21.83 -25.54 -15.67
C THR A 288 -22.25 -25.67 -17.14
N ALA A 289 -21.59 -26.59 -17.86
CA ALA A 289 -21.86 -26.87 -19.26
C ALA A 289 -23.30 -27.35 -19.50
#